data_AF-A0A645AMT3-F1
#
_entry.id   AF-A0A645AMT3-F1
#
_cell.length_a   1.000
_cell.length_b   1.000
_cell.length_c   1.000
_cell.angle_alpha   90.00
_cell.angle_beta   90.00
_cell.angle_gamma   90.00
#
_symmetry.space_group_name_H-M   'P 1'
#
loop_
_entity.id
_entity.type
_entity.pdbx_description
1 polymer ?
#
loop_
_entity_poly.entity_id
_entity_poly.type
_entity_poly.pdbx_seq_one_letter_code
_entity_poly.pdbx_strand_id
1 'polypeptide(L)'
;MDAGARRVCLVSSGRGPSNRDLDRVSDIIDGLKEADPEIEVCACLGLLKDGQAEKLAAAGTDAYNHNLNTAESHYDDICSTHTYADRADTVAKAKQAGLSACSGLIAGMGETPEELVEVAFALRGMDSDSVPVNFLMPFDGTPLEGVHALTPLQCLRILAMVRFVNPDKEVRIAGGREDNLRSLQPLGLEVANSIFLGDYLTSEGRAGAADLQMIADAGFVPVGAEDDPAHLAPTRDQGAPAIRRRGAGTALAPNA
;
A
#
# COMPACT_ATOMS: atom_id res chain seq x y z
N MET A 1 -9.49 13.86 -12.66
CA MET A 1 -8.69 12.87 -11.90
C MET A 1 -7.70 12.26 -12.86
N ASP A 2 -6.66 13.02 -13.17
CA ASP A 2 -5.98 12.87 -14.46
C ASP A 2 -4.79 11.88 -14.41
N ALA A 3 -4.58 11.24 -13.25
CA ALA A 3 -3.45 10.36 -12.96
C ALA A 3 -3.80 8.86 -12.97
N GLY A 4 -5.03 8.47 -13.31
CA GLY A 4 -5.42 7.06 -13.49
C GLY A 4 -5.66 6.25 -12.20
N ALA A 5 -5.90 6.90 -11.06
CA ALA A 5 -6.18 6.22 -9.80
C ALA A 5 -7.67 5.86 -9.67
N ARG A 6 -7.98 4.58 -9.41
CA ARG A 6 -9.36 4.08 -9.19
C ARG A 6 -9.95 4.50 -7.83
N ARG A 7 -9.09 4.64 -6.83
CA ARG A 7 -9.44 4.90 -5.43
C ARG A 7 -8.58 6.00 -4.84
N VAL A 8 -9.20 6.96 -4.15
CA VAL A 8 -8.50 8.00 -3.38
C VAL A 8 -8.53 7.65 -1.91
N CYS A 9 -7.37 7.72 -1.24
CA CYS A 9 -7.27 7.51 0.20
C CYS A 9 -7.14 8.86 0.91
N LEU A 10 -8.14 9.23 1.72
CA LEU A 10 -8.12 10.38 2.61
C LEU A 10 -7.44 9.98 3.92
N VAL A 11 -6.31 10.60 4.24
CA VAL A 11 -5.45 10.19 5.35
C VAL A 11 -5.22 11.36 6.31
N SER A 12 -5.26 11.08 7.60
CA SER A 12 -4.90 12.04 8.64
C SER A 12 -3.88 11.44 9.61
N SER A 13 -2.99 12.28 10.15
CA SER A 13 -2.13 11.88 11.26
C SER A 13 -2.86 12.04 12.60
N GLY A 14 -2.68 11.09 13.51
CA GLY A 14 -3.27 11.13 14.85
C GLY A 14 -3.71 9.77 15.37
N ARG A 15 -4.25 9.75 16.59
CA ARG A 15 -4.75 8.52 17.23
C ARG A 15 -6.08 8.05 16.62
N GLY A 16 -6.95 8.98 16.24
CA GLY A 16 -8.30 8.74 15.74
C GLY A 16 -9.00 10.09 15.46
N PRO A 17 -10.06 10.12 14.65
CA PRO A 17 -10.69 11.37 14.24
C PRO A 17 -11.54 11.98 15.36
N SER A 18 -11.52 13.31 15.48
CA SER A 18 -12.56 14.04 16.20
C SER A 18 -13.84 14.14 15.37
N ASN A 19 -14.97 14.50 15.99
CA ASN A 19 -16.22 14.72 15.25
C ASN A 19 -16.07 15.81 14.18
N ARG A 20 -15.26 16.84 14.46
CA ARG A 20 -14.97 17.91 13.50
C ARG A 20 -14.14 17.42 12.32
N ASP A 21 -13.23 16.48 12.56
CA ASP A 21 -12.45 15.86 11.47
C ASP A 21 -13.37 15.01 10.60
N LEU A 22 -14.31 14.28 11.20
CA LEU A 22 -15.33 13.54 10.45
C LEU A 22 -16.23 14.45 9.63
N ASP A 23 -16.68 15.58 10.16
CA ASP A 23 -17.49 16.56 9.39
C ASP A 23 -16.72 17.02 8.15
N ARG A 24 -15.46 17.44 8.32
CA ARG A 24 -14.61 17.89 7.21
C ARG A 24 -14.35 16.79 6.18
N VAL A 25 -14.07 15.58 6.64
CA VAL A 25 -13.83 14.44 5.74
C VAL A 25 -15.11 14.11 4.98
N SER A 26 -16.27 14.18 5.61
CA SER A 26 -17.57 13.98 4.95
C SER A 26 -17.79 15.01 3.84
N ASP A 27 -17.54 16.30 4.11
CA ASP A 27 -17.65 17.35 3.09
C ASP A 27 -16.72 17.11 1.88
N ILE A 28 -15.50 16.58 2.14
CA ILE A 28 -14.55 16.22 1.07
C ILE A 28 -15.05 15.02 0.27
N ILE A 29 -15.59 13.99 0.94
CA ILE A 29 -16.14 12.81 0.27
C ILE A 29 -17.31 13.22 -0.62
N ASP A 30 -18.22 14.05 -0.11
CA ASP A 30 -19.36 14.56 -0.89
C ASP A 30 -18.88 15.27 -2.17
N GLY A 31 -17.91 16.18 -2.05
CA GLY A 31 -17.34 16.86 -3.21
C GLY A 31 -16.64 15.94 -4.22
N LEU A 32 -16.00 14.86 -3.75
CA LEU A 32 -15.39 13.85 -4.61
C LEU A 32 -16.46 13.04 -5.36
N LYS A 33 -17.49 12.59 -4.66
CA LYS A 33 -18.60 11.81 -5.23
C LYS A 33 -19.46 12.64 -6.19
N GLU A 34 -19.61 13.95 -5.93
CA GLU A 34 -20.25 14.88 -6.87
C GLU A 34 -19.43 15.06 -8.15
N ALA A 35 -18.10 15.14 -8.03
CA ALA A 35 -17.21 15.31 -9.18
C ALA A 35 -17.05 14.04 -10.02
N ASP A 36 -17.02 12.87 -9.36
CA ASP A 36 -16.92 11.55 -9.97
C ASP A 36 -17.72 10.54 -9.12
N PRO A 37 -18.95 10.18 -9.52
CA PRO A 37 -19.78 9.26 -8.76
C PRO A 37 -19.20 7.84 -8.65
N GLU A 38 -18.31 7.45 -9.57
CA GLU A 38 -17.75 6.11 -9.61
C GLU A 38 -16.47 5.99 -8.80
N ILE A 39 -15.81 7.10 -8.42
CA ILE A 39 -14.58 7.06 -7.63
C ILE A 39 -14.80 6.33 -6.30
N GLU A 40 -13.89 5.43 -5.95
CA GLU A 40 -13.85 4.87 -4.61
C GLU A 40 -13.09 5.78 -3.64
N VAL A 41 -13.63 5.97 -2.44
CA VAL A 41 -13.02 6.74 -1.37
C VAL A 41 -12.70 5.83 -0.20
N CYS A 42 -11.43 5.83 0.20
CA CYS A 42 -10.95 5.15 1.40
C CYS A 42 -10.58 6.17 2.48
N ALA A 43 -11.01 5.97 3.71
CA ALA A 43 -10.61 6.80 4.84
C ALA A 43 -9.55 6.08 5.70
N CYS A 44 -8.54 6.81 6.14
CA CYS A 44 -7.49 6.32 7.04
C CYS A 44 -7.25 7.36 8.14
N LEU A 45 -8.08 7.34 9.18
CA LEU A 45 -8.13 8.41 10.19
C LEU A 45 -7.67 7.97 11.59
N GLY A 46 -7.21 6.73 11.74
CA GLY A 46 -6.81 6.13 13.01
C GLY A 46 -7.90 5.25 13.62
N LEU A 47 -7.93 5.17 14.95
CA LEU A 47 -8.87 4.34 15.73
C LEU A 47 -10.29 4.93 15.69
N LEU A 48 -11.27 4.08 15.39
CA LEU A 48 -12.68 4.47 15.32
C LEU A 48 -13.40 4.27 16.66
N LYS A 49 -14.17 5.28 17.05
CA LYS A 49 -15.18 5.17 18.10
C LYS A 49 -16.51 4.73 17.52
N ASP A 50 -17.39 4.24 18.37
CA ASP A 50 -18.73 3.79 18.00
C ASP A 50 -19.49 4.93 17.28
N GLY A 51 -20.19 4.60 16.19
CA GLY A 51 -20.93 5.55 15.36
C GLY A 51 -20.08 6.30 14.32
N GLN A 52 -18.74 6.30 14.43
CA GLN A 52 -17.88 7.02 13.49
C GLN A 52 -17.78 6.31 12.13
N ALA A 53 -17.77 4.97 12.14
CA ALA A 53 -17.71 4.17 10.91
C ALA A 53 -18.99 4.35 10.07
N GLU A 54 -20.15 4.33 10.74
CA GLU A 54 -21.48 4.49 10.14
C GLU A 54 -21.65 5.89 9.55
N LYS A 55 -21.09 6.91 10.22
CA LYS A 55 -21.08 8.27 9.69
C LYS A 55 -20.27 8.38 8.40
N LEU A 56 -19.09 7.77 8.35
CA LEU A 56 -18.25 7.73 7.15
C LEU A 56 -18.93 6.97 6.00
N ALA A 57 -19.55 5.83 6.31
CA ALA A 57 -20.34 5.08 5.34
C ALA A 57 -21.50 5.89 4.78
N ALA A 58 -22.24 6.60 5.64
CA ALA A 58 -23.34 7.48 5.23
C ALA A 58 -22.89 8.65 4.35
N ALA A 59 -21.65 9.14 4.53
CA ALA A 59 -21.05 10.16 3.67
C ALA A 59 -20.54 9.58 2.33
N GLY A 60 -20.60 8.27 2.10
CA GLY A 60 -20.15 7.65 0.85
C GLY A 60 -18.71 7.16 0.87
N THR A 61 -18.11 6.93 2.04
CA THR A 61 -16.85 6.18 2.13
C THR A 61 -17.07 4.74 1.69
N ASP A 62 -16.20 4.21 0.84
CA ASP A 62 -16.27 2.82 0.35
C ASP A 62 -15.39 1.88 1.18
N ALA A 63 -14.25 2.37 1.68
CA ALA A 63 -13.30 1.56 2.43
C ALA A 63 -12.71 2.30 3.65
N TYR A 64 -12.30 1.55 4.66
CA TYR A 64 -11.55 2.09 5.80
C TYR A 64 -10.23 1.35 5.97
N ASN A 65 -9.13 2.09 5.98
CA ASN A 65 -7.80 1.55 6.19
C ASN A 65 -7.37 1.62 7.66
N HIS A 66 -7.10 0.46 8.26
CA HIS A 66 -6.52 0.35 9.58
C HIS A 66 -5.69 -0.92 9.72
N ASN A 67 -4.36 -0.79 9.65
CA ASN A 67 -3.44 -1.94 9.69
C ASN A 67 -3.34 -2.55 11.09
N LEU A 68 -3.12 -3.86 11.17
CA LEU A 68 -2.63 -4.52 12.38
C LEU A 68 -1.15 -4.22 12.64
N ASN A 69 -0.41 -3.88 11.57
CA ASN A 69 1.03 -3.64 11.51
C ASN A 69 1.90 -4.88 11.72
N THR A 70 1.65 -5.69 12.75
CA THR A 70 2.46 -6.87 13.09
C THR A 70 1.61 -7.93 13.79
N ALA A 71 2.23 -9.06 14.14
CA ALA A 71 1.66 -10.13 14.96
C ALA A 71 1.22 -9.61 16.33
N GLU A 72 0.20 -10.23 16.93
CA GLU A 72 -0.21 -9.88 18.29
C GLU A 72 0.93 -10.16 19.29
N SER A 73 1.65 -11.26 19.07
CA SER A 73 2.81 -11.65 19.90
C SER A 73 3.98 -10.66 19.87
N HIS A 74 4.11 -9.85 18.81
CA HIS A 74 5.20 -8.89 18.62
C HIS A 74 4.75 -7.43 18.83
N TYR A 75 3.46 -7.22 19.07
CA TYR A 75 2.88 -5.88 18.99
C TYR A 75 3.43 -4.93 20.07
N ASP A 76 3.65 -5.43 21.29
CA ASP A 76 4.13 -4.63 22.43
C ASP A 76 5.59 -4.16 22.27
N ASP A 77 6.38 -4.82 21.42
CA ASP A 77 7.73 -4.39 21.07
C ASP A 77 7.72 -3.17 20.13
N ILE A 78 6.62 -2.98 19.38
CA ILE A 78 6.48 -1.96 18.34
C ILE A 78 5.64 -0.78 18.82
N CYS A 79 4.57 -1.00 19.59
CA CYS A 79 3.66 0.07 19.99
C CYS A 79 3.16 -0.05 21.43
N SER A 80 3.37 1.01 22.21
CA SER A 80 2.96 1.08 23.62
C SER A 80 1.77 2.02 23.89
N THR A 81 1.30 2.77 22.88
CA THR A 81 0.30 3.83 23.09
C THR A 81 -1.15 3.34 22.96
N HIS A 82 -1.37 2.25 22.24
CA HIS A 82 -2.66 1.59 22.02
C HIS A 82 -2.39 0.12 21.76
N THR A 83 -3.38 -0.73 22.02
CA THR A 83 -3.23 -2.19 21.98
C THR A 83 -3.51 -2.78 20.61
N TYR A 84 -3.09 -4.02 20.39
CA TYR A 84 -3.50 -4.81 19.22
C TYR A 84 -5.03 -4.93 19.13
N ALA A 85 -5.69 -5.13 20.28
CA ALA A 85 -7.15 -5.22 20.36
C ALA A 85 -7.86 -3.93 19.89
N ASP A 86 -7.31 -2.74 20.20
CA ASP A 86 -7.85 -1.46 19.72
C ASP A 86 -7.86 -1.40 18.17
N ARG A 87 -6.82 -1.95 17.53
CA ARG A 87 -6.72 -2.00 16.07
C ARG A 87 -7.71 -2.99 15.47
N ALA A 88 -7.77 -4.20 16.03
CA ALA A 88 -8.72 -5.23 15.59
C ALA A 88 -10.17 -4.77 15.74
N ASP A 89 -10.51 -4.08 16.83
CA ASP A 89 -11.82 -3.47 17.06
C ASP A 89 -12.15 -2.41 16.00
N THR A 90 -11.19 -1.57 15.62
CA THR A 90 -11.38 -0.58 14.55
C THR A 90 -11.68 -1.24 13.20
N VAL A 91 -10.98 -2.33 12.85
CA VAL A 91 -11.25 -3.10 11.63
C VAL A 91 -12.66 -3.71 11.68
N ALA A 92 -13.05 -4.27 12.83
CA ALA A 92 -14.39 -4.84 13.02
C ALA A 92 -15.49 -3.79 12.87
N LYS A 93 -15.32 -2.60 13.45
CA LYS A 93 -16.27 -1.47 13.32
C LYS A 93 -16.46 -1.04 11.88
N ALA A 94 -15.38 -0.92 11.11
CA ALA A 94 -15.47 -0.59 9.68
C ALA A 94 -16.32 -1.61 8.93
N LYS A 95 -16.06 -2.92 9.13
CA LYS A 95 -16.85 -3.99 8.51
C LYS A 95 -18.31 -3.97 8.93
N GLN A 96 -18.58 -3.78 10.22
CA GLN A 96 -19.96 -3.73 10.75
C GLN A 96 -20.76 -2.57 10.16
N ALA A 97 -20.10 -1.45 9.85
CA ALA A 97 -20.71 -0.32 9.16
C ALA A 97 -20.89 -0.53 7.64
N GLY A 98 -20.50 -1.69 7.10
CA GLY A 98 -20.58 -2.02 5.67
C GLY A 98 -19.45 -1.43 4.82
N LEU A 99 -18.40 -0.89 5.45
CA LEU A 99 -17.21 -0.43 4.74
C LEU A 99 -16.33 -1.61 4.37
N SER A 100 -15.68 -1.54 3.21
CA SER A 100 -14.63 -2.49 2.86
C SER A 100 -13.44 -2.31 3.81
N ALA A 101 -13.04 -3.39 4.47
CA ALA A 101 -11.92 -3.34 5.41
C ALA A 101 -10.59 -3.47 4.67
N CYS A 102 -9.70 -2.50 4.87
CA CYS A 102 -8.33 -2.53 4.40
C CYS A 102 -7.40 -2.61 5.63
N SER A 103 -6.82 -3.79 5.88
CA SER A 103 -5.92 -4.02 7.00
C SER A 103 -4.75 -4.87 6.57
N GLY A 104 -3.55 -4.48 6.99
CA GLY A 104 -2.33 -5.16 6.59
C GLY A 104 -1.22 -5.06 7.62
N LEU A 105 0.01 -5.27 7.14
CA LEU A 105 1.22 -5.44 7.95
C LEU A 105 2.38 -4.57 7.45
N ILE A 106 3.40 -4.43 8.29
CA ILE A 106 4.71 -3.84 7.98
C ILE A 106 5.75 -4.92 8.22
N ALA A 107 6.45 -5.33 7.17
CA ALA A 107 7.54 -6.29 7.28
C ALA A 107 8.89 -5.60 7.48
N GLY A 108 9.78 -6.23 8.23
CA GLY A 108 11.15 -5.78 8.49
C GLY A 108 11.31 -4.98 9.78
N MET A 109 10.36 -5.04 10.72
CA MET A 109 10.40 -4.36 12.02
C MET A 109 11.18 -5.14 13.09
N GLY A 110 11.61 -6.37 12.79
CA GLY A 110 12.34 -7.24 13.72
C GLY A 110 11.62 -8.55 14.02
N GLU A 111 10.45 -8.74 13.42
CA GLU A 111 9.63 -9.94 13.56
C GLU A 111 10.28 -11.19 12.97
N THR A 112 9.93 -12.34 13.54
CA THR A 112 10.29 -13.66 13.04
C THR A 112 9.43 -14.08 11.83
N PRO A 113 9.85 -15.07 11.03
CA PRO A 113 9.01 -15.62 9.96
C PRO A 113 7.66 -16.15 10.46
N GLU A 114 7.62 -16.74 11.65
CA GLU A 114 6.40 -17.25 12.28
C GLU A 114 5.43 -16.12 12.62
N GLU A 115 5.93 -14.97 13.09
CA GLU A 115 5.13 -13.78 13.38
C GLU A 115 4.56 -13.14 12.10
N LEU A 116 5.32 -13.14 11.00
CA LEU A 116 4.77 -12.72 9.69
C LEU A 116 3.61 -13.62 9.24
N VAL A 117 3.72 -14.92 9.48
CA VAL A 117 2.65 -15.87 9.17
C VAL A 117 1.46 -15.63 10.11
N GLU A 118 1.69 -15.41 11.40
CA GLU A 118 0.65 -15.10 12.39
C GLU A 118 -0.21 -13.93 11.96
N VAL A 119 0.39 -12.77 11.65
CA VAL A 119 -0.37 -11.59 11.22
C VAL A 119 -1.12 -11.85 9.90
N ALA A 120 -0.55 -12.61 8.96
CA ALA A 120 -1.24 -12.95 7.72
C ALA A 120 -2.50 -13.80 7.96
N PHE A 121 -2.46 -14.74 8.91
CA PHE A 121 -3.63 -15.53 9.31
C PHE A 121 -4.62 -14.72 10.15
N ALA A 122 -4.15 -13.78 10.98
CA ALA A 122 -5.03 -12.87 11.71
C ALA A 122 -5.85 -11.98 10.75
N LEU A 123 -5.20 -11.43 9.73
CA LEU A 123 -5.86 -10.66 8.67
C LEU A 123 -6.91 -11.48 7.90
N ARG A 124 -6.59 -12.75 7.62
CA ARG A 124 -7.55 -13.70 7.05
C ARG A 124 -8.74 -13.95 7.98
N GLY A 125 -8.48 -14.13 9.28
CA GLY A 125 -9.51 -14.35 10.30
C GLY A 125 -10.46 -13.15 10.47
N MET A 126 -9.96 -11.94 10.26
CA MET A 126 -10.77 -10.71 10.21
C MET A 126 -11.51 -10.53 8.88
N ASP A 127 -11.17 -11.35 7.88
CA ASP A 127 -11.73 -11.32 6.53
C ASP A 127 -11.56 -9.93 5.90
N SER A 128 -10.34 -9.38 5.98
CA SER A 128 -9.98 -8.11 5.35
C SER A 128 -10.11 -8.23 3.83
N ASP A 129 -10.77 -7.26 3.18
CA ASP A 129 -10.99 -7.28 1.73
C ASP A 129 -9.71 -6.92 0.96
N SER A 130 -8.91 -6.04 1.56
CA SER A 130 -7.61 -5.61 1.06
C SER A 130 -6.54 -5.78 2.13
N VAL A 131 -5.42 -6.39 1.75
CA VAL A 131 -4.27 -6.71 2.59
C VAL A 131 -3.03 -5.97 2.07
N PRO A 132 -2.76 -4.74 2.55
CA PRO A 132 -1.54 -4.02 2.24
C PRO A 132 -0.33 -4.62 2.96
N VAL A 133 0.72 -4.92 2.20
CA VAL A 133 2.03 -5.31 2.70
C VAL A 133 2.96 -4.12 2.54
N ASN A 134 3.28 -3.47 3.65
CA ASN A 134 4.29 -2.43 3.72
C ASN A 134 5.63 -3.08 4.06
N PHE A 135 6.71 -2.46 3.60
CA PHE A 135 8.06 -2.78 4.03
C PHE A 135 8.57 -1.61 4.87
N LEU A 136 9.32 -1.90 5.93
CA LEU A 136 9.85 -0.89 6.83
C LEU A 136 10.65 0.15 6.02
N MET A 137 10.29 1.41 6.23
CA MET A 137 11.06 2.59 5.83
C MET A 137 11.66 3.19 7.10
N PRO A 138 12.98 3.02 7.35
CA PRO A 138 13.60 3.54 8.56
C PRO A 138 13.78 5.06 8.43
N PHE A 139 12.99 5.82 9.18
CA PHE A 139 13.11 7.28 9.22
C PHE A 139 14.00 7.72 10.39
N ASP A 140 14.77 8.80 10.14
CA ASP A 140 15.58 9.46 11.14
C ASP A 140 14.74 9.89 12.36
N GLY A 141 15.26 9.62 13.56
CA GLY A 141 14.62 9.90 14.84
C GLY A 141 13.59 8.86 15.29
N THR A 142 13.31 7.82 14.49
CA THR A 142 12.45 6.70 14.92
C THR A 142 13.28 5.63 15.65
N PRO A 143 12.67 4.83 16.56
CA PRO A 143 13.37 3.73 17.22
C PRO A 143 13.97 2.68 16.27
N LEU A 144 13.48 2.61 15.02
CA LEU A 144 13.93 1.70 13.97
C LEU A 144 14.79 2.40 12.90
N GLU A 145 15.36 3.57 13.21
CA GLU A 145 16.31 4.24 12.33
C GLU A 145 17.49 3.32 11.95
N GLY A 146 17.89 3.35 10.68
CA GLY A 146 18.99 2.55 10.14
C GLY A 146 18.73 1.04 10.02
N VAL A 147 17.53 0.56 10.37
CA VAL A 147 17.17 -0.86 10.26
C VAL A 147 16.89 -1.23 8.80
N HIS A 148 17.76 -2.06 8.22
CA HIS A 148 17.63 -2.59 6.86
C HIS A 148 17.72 -4.13 6.86
N ALA A 149 16.64 -4.78 7.32
CA ALA A 149 16.60 -6.23 7.51
C ALA A 149 16.15 -7.02 6.26
N LEU A 150 15.56 -6.35 5.27
CA LEU A 150 14.94 -7.01 4.12
C LEU A 150 15.80 -6.97 2.86
N THR A 151 15.90 -8.12 2.20
CA THR A 151 16.37 -8.22 0.81
C THR A 151 15.18 -8.22 -0.15
N PRO A 152 15.38 -7.81 -1.43
CA PRO A 152 14.32 -7.85 -2.44
C PRO A 152 13.65 -9.23 -2.59
N LEU A 153 14.42 -10.32 -2.50
CA LEU A 153 13.86 -11.67 -2.57
C LEU A 153 13.06 -12.06 -1.31
N GLN A 154 13.45 -11.59 -0.13
CA GLN A 154 12.63 -11.78 1.07
C GLN A 154 11.28 -11.06 0.92
N CYS A 155 11.28 -9.84 0.38
CA CYS A 155 10.04 -9.10 0.13
C CYS A 155 9.08 -9.87 -0.79
N LEU A 156 9.58 -10.45 -1.89
CA LEU A 156 8.77 -11.29 -2.77
C LEU A 156 8.24 -12.56 -2.07
N ARG A 157 9.03 -13.19 -1.21
CA ARG A 157 8.57 -14.36 -0.42
C ARG A 157 7.47 -13.98 0.55
N ILE A 158 7.57 -12.81 1.18
CA ILE A 158 6.54 -12.28 2.09
C ILE A 158 5.25 -12.02 1.31
N LEU A 159 5.33 -11.34 0.15
CA LEU A 159 4.19 -11.14 -0.73
C LEU A 159 3.54 -12.47 -1.15
N ALA A 160 4.36 -13.45 -1.55
CA ALA A 160 3.86 -14.76 -1.96
C ALA A 160 3.17 -15.51 -0.81
N MET A 161 3.75 -15.45 0.40
CA MET A 161 3.14 -16.00 1.60
C MET A 161 1.79 -15.35 1.87
N VAL A 162 1.71 -14.02 1.87
CA VAL A 162 0.45 -13.28 2.10
C VAL A 162 -0.61 -13.66 1.06
N ARG A 163 -0.22 -13.76 -0.22
CA ARG A 163 -1.11 -14.23 -1.30
C ARG A 163 -1.61 -15.66 -1.06
N PHE A 164 -0.76 -16.59 -0.64
CA PHE A 164 -1.21 -17.96 -0.38
C PHE A 164 -2.16 -18.05 0.82
N VAL A 165 -1.96 -17.23 1.85
CA VAL A 165 -2.84 -17.18 3.02
C VAL A 165 -4.17 -16.49 2.68
N ASN A 166 -4.14 -15.44 1.84
CA ASN A 166 -5.29 -14.62 1.45
C ASN A 166 -5.49 -14.65 -0.09
N PRO A 167 -5.86 -15.82 -0.67
CA PRO A 167 -5.83 -16.03 -2.12
C PRO A 167 -6.86 -15.19 -2.88
N ASP A 168 -8.03 -14.94 -2.28
CA ASP A 168 -9.18 -14.28 -2.86
C ASP A 168 -9.27 -12.78 -2.51
N LYS A 169 -8.29 -12.26 -1.76
CA LYS A 169 -8.26 -10.86 -1.32
C LYS A 169 -7.39 -10.00 -2.22
N GLU A 170 -7.62 -8.69 -2.20
CA GLU A 170 -6.68 -7.75 -2.78
C GLU A 170 -5.38 -7.79 -1.95
N VAL A 171 -4.24 -8.09 -2.58
CA VAL A 171 -2.93 -7.95 -1.92
C VAL A 171 -2.26 -6.73 -2.53
N ARG A 172 -1.92 -5.76 -1.67
CA ARG A 172 -1.36 -4.48 -2.11
C ARG A 172 0.10 -4.36 -1.73
N ILE A 173 0.97 -4.08 -2.69
CA ILE A 173 2.35 -3.67 -2.39
C ILE A 173 2.32 -2.20 -1.99
N ALA A 174 2.48 -1.95 -0.71
CA ALA A 174 2.27 -0.63 -0.11
C ALA A 174 3.60 0.10 0.13
N GLY A 175 3.72 0.82 1.26
CA GLY A 175 4.88 1.65 1.57
C GLY A 175 6.21 0.89 1.52
N GLY A 176 7.26 1.56 1.06
CA GLY A 176 8.63 1.03 1.09
C GLY A 176 9.00 0.09 -0.06
N ARG A 177 8.13 -0.10 -1.06
CA ARG A 177 8.40 -0.99 -2.20
C ARG A 177 9.58 -0.54 -3.05
N GLU A 178 9.81 0.76 -3.13
CA GLU A 178 10.88 1.38 -3.92
C GLU A 178 12.25 0.92 -3.45
N ASP A 179 12.50 1.04 -2.15
CA ASP A 179 13.79 0.74 -1.54
C ASP A 179 14.00 -0.76 -1.30
N ASN A 180 12.92 -1.47 -0.96
CA ASN A 180 13.00 -2.87 -0.55
C ASN A 180 12.92 -3.84 -1.75
N LEU A 181 12.02 -3.63 -2.71
CA LEU A 181 11.92 -4.48 -3.91
C LEU A 181 12.86 -4.03 -5.04
N ARG A 182 13.16 -2.73 -5.14
CA ARG A 182 14.09 -2.18 -6.15
C ARG A 182 13.70 -2.59 -7.58
N SER A 183 14.60 -3.24 -8.30
CA SER A 183 14.37 -3.76 -9.65
C SER A 183 13.40 -4.95 -9.71
N LEU A 184 12.99 -5.51 -8.56
CA LEU A 184 12.03 -6.61 -8.50
C LEU A 184 10.58 -6.15 -8.32
N GLN A 185 10.29 -4.84 -8.27
CA GLN A 185 8.91 -4.35 -8.21
C GLN A 185 7.99 -4.93 -9.30
N PRO A 186 8.39 -5.02 -10.59
CA PRO A 186 7.53 -5.62 -11.61
C PRO A 186 7.20 -7.09 -11.31
N LEU A 187 8.16 -7.87 -10.78
CA LEU A 187 7.93 -9.26 -10.38
C LEU A 187 6.97 -9.36 -9.19
N GLY A 188 6.87 -8.33 -8.35
CA GLY A 188 5.87 -8.25 -7.28
C GLY A 188 4.44 -8.23 -7.82
N LEU A 189 4.21 -7.68 -9.02
CA LEU A 189 2.88 -7.61 -9.64
C LEU A 189 2.34 -8.99 -10.07
N GLU A 190 3.20 -9.98 -10.24
CA GLU A 190 2.78 -11.37 -10.48
C GLU A 190 2.13 -12.01 -9.24
N VAL A 191 2.28 -11.40 -8.08
CA VAL A 191 1.81 -11.91 -6.78
C VAL A 191 0.74 -11.01 -6.17
N ALA A 192 0.92 -9.70 -6.28
CA ALA A 192 0.06 -8.66 -5.74
C ALA A 192 -0.66 -7.91 -6.86
N ASN A 193 -1.93 -7.57 -6.64
CA ASN A 193 -2.81 -7.01 -7.66
C ASN A 193 -3.21 -5.55 -7.38
N SER A 194 -2.45 -4.86 -6.53
CA SER A 194 -2.71 -3.48 -6.12
C SER A 194 -1.43 -2.79 -5.65
N ILE A 195 -1.29 -1.50 -5.92
CA ILE A 195 -0.18 -0.64 -5.48
C ILE A 195 -0.71 0.77 -5.19
N PHE A 196 0.01 1.56 -4.38
CA PHE A 196 -0.22 3.00 -4.31
C PHE A 196 0.42 3.71 -5.50
N LEU A 197 -0.29 4.65 -6.13
CA LEU A 197 0.25 5.50 -7.18
C LEU A 197 0.76 6.81 -6.57
N GLY A 198 2.04 7.14 -6.78
CA GLY A 198 2.63 8.35 -6.23
C GLY A 198 3.02 8.25 -4.76
N ASP A 199 2.98 9.39 -4.08
CA ASP A 199 3.51 9.55 -2.73
C ASP A 199 2.67 8.88 -1.64
N TYR A 200 3.35 8.55 -0.54
CA TYR A 200 2.74 8.08 0.71
C TYR A 200 2.47 9.27 1.65
N LEU A 201 1.80 9.00 2.78
CA LEU A 201 1.52 10.04 3.79
C LEU A 201 2.80 10.72 4.31
N THR A 202 3.87 9.96 4.49
CA THR A 202 5.09 10.40 5.19
C THR A 202 6.35 10.36 4.34
N SER A 203 6.28 9.84 3.11
CA SER A 203 7.42 9.71 2.20
C SER A 203 7.00 9.84 0.75
N GLU A 204 7.95 10.30 -0.06
CA GLU A 204 7.83 10.25 -1.52
C GLU A 204 7.79 8.80 -2.00
N GLY A 205 6.96 8.56 -3.01
CA GLY A 205 6.88 7.29 -3.72
C GLY A 205 7.50 7.41 -5.10
N ARG A 206 7.38 6.34 -5.90
CA ARG A 206 7.64 6.46 -7.33
C ARG A 206 6.58 7.37 -7.97
N ALA A 207 6.99 8.20 -8.94
CA ALA A 207 6.07 9.01 -9.71
C ALA A 207 5.00 8.13 -10.38
N GLY A 208 3.71 8.49 -10.24
CA GLY A 208 2.59 7.66 -10.71
C GLY A 208 2.65 7.29 -12.20
N ALA A 209 3.17 8.17 -13.06
CA ALA A 209 3.38 7.85 -14.48
C ALA A 209 4.36 6.68 -14.70
N ALA A 210 5.41 6.59 -13.88
CA ALA A 210 6.36 5.48 -13.95
C ALA A 210 5.78 4.18 -13.38
N ASP A 211 4.85 4.26 -12.42
CA ASP A 211 4.09 3.09 -11.95
C ASP A 211 3.14 2.57 -13.01
N LEU A 212 2.38 3.47 -13.66
CA LEU A 212 1.51 3.11 -14.79
C LEU A 212 2.31 2.48 -15.92
N GLN A 213 3.50 3.00 -16.21
CA GLN A 213 4.39 2.40 -17.19
C GLN A 213 4.84 1.00 -16.78
N MET A 214 5.22 0.82 -15.51
CA MET A 214 5.63 -0.49 -14.98
C MET A 214 4.50 -1.53 -15.10
N ILE A 215 3.25 -1.12 -14.82
CA ILE A 215 2.06 -1.97 -14.96
C ILE A 215 1.88 -2.38 -16.44
N ALA A 216 1.94 -1.41 -17.36
CA ALA A 216 1.79 -1.66 -18.79
C ALA A 216 2.93 -2.54 -19.36
N ASP A 217 4.18 -2.30 -18.97
CA ASP A 217 5.34 -3.09 -19.39
C ASP A 217 5.28 -4.54 -18.88
N ALA A 218 4.66 -4.76 -17.72
CA ALA A 218 4.39 -6.09 -17.17
C ALA A 218 3.19 -6.77 -17.84
N GLY A 219 2.44 -6.07 -18.71
CA GLY A 219 1.27 -6.61 -19.40
C GLY A 219 -0.01 -6.64 -18.57
N PHE A 220 -0.06 -5.89 -17.46
CA PHE A 220 -1.24 -5.71 -16.64
C PHE A 220 -2.01 -4.44 -17.02
N VAL A 221 -3.26 -4.35 -16.58
CA VAL A 221 -4.14 -3.21 -16.86
C VAL A 221 -4.72 -2.68 -15.54
N PRO A 222 -4.65 -1.37 -15.27
CA PRO A 222 -5.36 -0.78 -14.14
C PRO A 222 -6.87 -1.00 -14.26
N VAL A 223 -7.53 -1.29 -13.14
CA VAL A 223 -8.99 -1.47 -13.10
C VAL A 223 -9.69 -0.19 -13.57
N GLY A 224 -10.61 -0.31 -14.52
CA GLY A 224 -11.33 0.82 -15.12
C GLY A 224 -10.61 1.48 -16.30
N ALA A 225 -9.42 0.98 -16.68
CA ALA A 225 -8.65 1.45 -17.84
C ALA A 225 -8.59 0.42 -18.97
N GLU A 226 -9.51 -0.57 -18.99
CA GLU A 226 -9.51 -1.68 -19.95
C GLU A 226 -9.63 -1.22 -21.41
N ASP A 227 -10.30 -0.09 -21.63
CA ASP A 227 -10.54 0.48 -22.95
C ASP A 227 -9.60 1.67 -23.28
N ASP A 228 -8.67 2.04 -22.38
CA ASP A 228 -7.78 3.19 -22.58
C ASP A 228 -6.46 2.78 -23.25
N PRO A 229 -6.23 3.11 -24.53
CA PRO A 229 -5.01 2.74 -25.25
C PRO A 229 -3.73 3.33 -24.63
N ALA A 230 -3.84 4.43 -23.89
CA ALA A 230 -2.69 5.08 -23.23
C ALA A 230 -2.12 4.22 -22.10
N HIS A 231 -2.94 3.34 -21.50
CA HIS A 231 -2.54 2.44 -20.41
C HIS A 231 -2.21 1.02 -20.89
N LEU A 232 -2.49 0.70 -22.16
CA LEU A 232 -2.33 -0.65 -22.72
C LEU A 232 -1.01 -0.86 -23.49
N ALA A 233 -0.29 0.20 -23.83
CA ALA A 233 0.89 0.11 -24.67
C ALA A 233 2.20 0.23 -23.86
N PRO A 234 3.11 -0.76 -23.90
CA PRO A 234 4.45 -0.59 -23.36
C PRO A 234 5.15 0.55 -24.11
N THR A 235 5.64 1.57 -23.40
CA THR A 235 6.34 2.67 -24.06
C THR A 235 7.75 2.20 -24.37
N ARG A 236 8.06 2.18 -25.65
CA ARG A 236 9.43 1.97 -26.13
C ARG A 236 10.15 3.32 -26.19
N ASP A 237 10.27 4.02 -25.06
CA ASP A 237 11.15 5.19 -24.97
C ASP A 237 12.58 4.77 -24.61
N GLN A 238 13.12 3.83 -25.38
CA GLN A 238 14.54 3.56 -25.37
C GLN A 238 15.01 3.84 -26.79
N GLY A 239 15.67 5.00 -26.96
CA GLY A 239 16.36 5.33 -28.20
C GLY A 239 17.29 4.20 -28.66
N ALA A 240 17.81 4.30 -29.89
CA ALA A 240 18.71 3.29 -30.42
C ALA A 240 19.85 2.99 -29.42
N PRO A 241 20.20 1.71 -29.19
CA PRO A 241 21.20 1.35 -28.20
C PRO A 241 22.50 2.12 -28.44
N ALA A 242 22.98 2.83 -27.42
CA ALA A 242 24.16 3.65 -27.54
C ALA A 242 25.39 2.77 -27.81
N ILE A 243 26.13 3.09 -28.88
CA ILE A 243 27.37 2.36 -29.21
C ILE A 243 28.39 2.61 -28.10
N ARG A 244 28.81 1.54 -27.42
CA ARG A 244 29.87 1.57 -26.42
C ARG A 244 31.23 1.79 -27.09
N ARG A 245 31.85 2.96 -26.85
CA ARG A 245 33.20 3.31 -27.34
C ARG A 245 34.26 3.24 -26.23
N ARG A 246 34.38 2.08 -25.59
CA ARG A 246 35.35 1.82 -24.51
C ARG A 246 35.83 0.36 -24.53
N GLY A 247 37.05 0.09 -24.07
CA GLY A 247 37.71 -1.21 -24.14
C GLY A 247 39.04 -1.21 -24.88
N ALA A 248 39.50 -2.39 -25.32
CA ALA A 248 40.79 -2.56 -25.98
C ALA A 248 40.92 -1.65 -27.21
N GLY A 249 41.98 -0.84 -27.26
CA GLY A 249 42.19 0.15 -28.32
C GLY A 249 41.47 1.49 -28.12
N THR A 250 40.90 1.75 -26.95
CA THR A 250 40.32 3.06 -26.58
C THR A 250 40.98 3.63 -25.33
N ALA A 251 40.77 4.93 -25.06
CA ALA A 251 41.29 5.61 -23.88
C ALA A 251 40.52 5.27 -22.58
N LEU A 252 39.38 4.58 -22.68
CA LEU A 252 38.53 4.24 -21.55
C LEU A 252 38.61 2.74 -21.26
N ALA A 253 38.72 2.39 -19.99
CA ALA A 253 38.65 0.99 -19.56
C ALA A 253 37.30 0.38 -19.97
N PRO A 254 37.22 -0.94 -20.22
CA PRO A 254 35.98 -1.58 -20.65
C PRO A 254 34.78 -1.20 -19.76
N ASN A 255 34.93 -1.25 -18.44
CA ASN A 255 33.84 -1.01 -17.48
C ASN A 255 33.87 0.40 -16.87
N ALA A 256 34.58 1.34 -17.50
CA ALA A 256 34.51 2.76 -17.15
C ALA A 256 33.20 3.40 -17.63
#